data_AF-A0AAD5MCG4-F1
#
_entry.id   AF-A0AAD5MCG4-F1
#
_cell.length_a   1.000
_cell.length_b   1.000
_cell.length_c   1.000
_cell.angle_alpha   90.00
_cell.angle_beta   90.00
_cell.angle_gamma   90.00
#
_symmetry.space_group_name_H-M   'P 1'
#
loop_
_entity.id
_entity.type
_entity.pdbx_description
1 polymer ?
#
loop_
_entity_poly.entity_id
_entity_poly.type
_entity_poly.pdbx_seq_one_letter_code
_entity_poly.pdbx_strand_id
1 'polypeptide(L)'
;MALPSSAGRAIVQVIDRCEAAKVSGFLDLSSCALMYIADAVYLVLKGYEVTKVSIRNNSLKRFPTKMIEKFPNATIFNMEGNEIAEIPEKFEQWASMKGINAANNRLTVFPDGIYKMKYLAILDLSGNLITDLDAERLYTSCTSLVQLNLSGNPLKEEVRQLLTSSPLKPAKIILTLD
;
A
#
# COMPACT_ATOMS: atom_id res chain seq x y z
N MET A 1 -34.52 -10.86 -13.25
CA MET A 1 -33.88 -10.07 -12.18
C MET A 1 -32.73 -9.30 -12.84
N ALA A 2 -32.95 -8.04 -13.21
CA ALA A 2 -31.94 -7.23 -13.89
C ALA A 2 -30.91 -6.75 -12.87
N LEU A 3 -29.62 -7.03 -13.08
CA LEU A 3 -28.54 -6.42 -12.31
C LEU A 3 -28.67 -4.88 -12.44
N PRO A 4 -28.53 -4.10 -11.36
CA PRO A 4 -28.59 -2.64 -11.46
C PRO A 4 -27.52 -2.16 -12.45
N SER A 5 -27.90 -1.27 -13.35
CA SER A 5 -27.11 -0.81 -14.51
C SER A 5 -25.73 -0.24 -14.13
N SER A 6 -25.56 0.20 -12.88
CA SER A 6 -24.29 0.66 -12.30
C SER A 6 -23.33 -0.49 -11.95
N ALA A 7 -23.84 -1.59 -11.41
CA ALA A 7 -23.04 -2.76 -11.03
C ALA A 7 -22.47 -3.47 -12.28
N GLY A 8 -23.26 -3.57 -13.35
CA GLY A 8 -22.80 -4.13 -14.62
C GLY A 8 -21.64 -3.33 -15.23
N ARG A 9 -21.72 -1.99 -15.18
CA ARG A 9 -20.63 -1.11 -15.66
C ARG A 9 -19.36 -1.23 -14.83
N ALA A 10 -19.48 -1.33 -13.50
CA ALA A 10 -18.33 -1.52 -12.62
C ALA A 10 -17.62 -2.86 -12.89
N ILE A 11 -18.37 -3.93 -13.14
CA ILE A 11 -17.80 -5.24 -13.46
C ILE A 11 -17.06 -5.20 -14.80
N VAL A 12 -17.67 -4.64 -15.85
CA VAL A 12 -17.03 -4.50 -17.17
C VAL A 12 -15.74 -3.69 -17.06
N GLN A 13 -15.78 -2.57 -16.32
CA GLN A 13 -14.60 -1.74 -16.09
C GLN A 13 -13.46 -2.52 -15.40
N VAL A 14 -13.76 -3.32 -14.37
CA VAL A 14 -12.74 -4.13 -13.69
C VAL A 14 -12.14 -5.16 -14.65
N ILE A 15 -12.95 -5.81 -15.48
CA ILE A 15 -12.48 -6.79 -16.46
C ILE A 15 -11.56 -6.13 -17.49
N ASP A 16 -11.99 -5.01 -18.08
CA ASP A 16 -11.19 -4.28 -19.09
C ASP A 16 -9.82 -3.86 -18.53
N ARG A 17 -9.78 -3.42 -17.27
CA ARG A 17 -8.53 -3.06 -16.60
C ARG A 17 -7.66 -4.27 -16.25
N CYS A 18 -8.26 -5.43 -15.97
CA CYS A 18 -7.51 -6.68 -15.86
C CYS A 18 -6.90 -7.08 -17.20
N GLU A 19 -7.64 -6.98 -18.31
CA GLU A 19 -7.11 -7.26 -19.64
C GLU A 19 -5.96 -6.30 -20.01
N ALA A 20 -6.09 -5.01 -19.70
CA ALA A 20 -5.00 -4.04 -19.88
C ALA A 20 -3.76 -4.38 -19.03
N ALA A 21 -3.96 -4.90 -17.81
CA ALA A 21 -2.88 -5.30 -16.92
C ALA A 21 -2.08 -6.49 -17.47
N LYS A 22 -2.69 -7.39 -18.26
CA LYS A 22 -1.98 -8.53 -18.88
C LYS A 22 -0.87 -8.10 -19.83
N VAL A 23 -1.04 -6.95 -20.49
CA VAL A 23 -0.06 -6.41 -21.44
C VAL A 23 0.88 -5.43 -20.76
N SER A 24 0.35 -4.58 -19.89
CA SER A 24 1.12 -3.49 -19.27
C SER A 24 1.87 -3.87 -17.99
N GLY A 25 1.47 -4.97 -17.34
CA GLY A 25 1.92 -5.34 -16.00
C GLY A 25 1.44 -4.38 -14.90
N PHE A 26 0.53 -3.46 -15.21
CA PHE A 26 -0.07 -2.52 -14.26
C PHE A 26 -1.56 -2.83 -14.06
N LEU A 27 -1.91 -3.29 -12.86
CA LEU A 27 -3.29 -3.51 -12.46
C LEU A 27 -3.85 -2.25 -11.80
N ASP A 28 -4.68 -1.51 -12.52
CA ASP A 28 -5.42 -0.38 -11.97
C ASP A 28 -6.86 -0.78 -11.64
N LEU A 29 -7.24 -0.74 -10.38
CA LEU A 29 -8.60 -0.98 -9.88
C LEU A 29 -9.10 0.25 -9.09
N SER A 30 -8.57 1.43 -9.39
CA SER A 30 -8.89 2.66 -8.67
C SER A 30 -10.32 3.14 -8.97
N SER A 31 -11.01 3.68 -7.96
CA SER A 31 -12.35 4.27 -8.10
C SER A 31 -13.41 3.30 -8.66
N CYS A 32 -13.32 2.01 -8.30
CA CYS A 32 -14.26 0.97 -8.72
C CYS A 32 -15.35 0.68 -7.67
N ALA A 33 -15.44 1.51 -6.61
CA ALA A 33 -16.36 1.33 -5.47
C ALA A 33 -16.25 -0.06 -4.81
N LEU A 34 -15.04 -0.62 -4.78
CA LEU A 34 -14.77 -1.96 -4.28
C LEU A 34 -14.80 -1.99 -2.75
N MET A 35 -15.54 -2.94 -2.18
CA MET A 35 -15.48 -3.26 -0.74
C MET A 35 -14.49 -4.40 -0.43
N TYR A 36 -14.20 -5.23 -1.43
CA TYR A 36 -13.17 -6.26 -1.42
C TYR A 36 -12.71 -6.53 -2.87
N ILE A 37 -11.58 -7.19 -3.04
CA ILE A 37 -11.11 -7.65 -4.35
C ILE A 37 -11.63 -9.06 -4.60
N ALA A 38 -12.39 -9.25 -5.68
CA ALA A 38 -12.96 -10.55 -6.02
C ALA A 38 -11.91 -11.52 -6.56
N ASP A 39 -12.08 -12.81 -6.26
CA ASP A 39 -11.11 -13.85 -6.66
C ASP A 39 -10.94 -13.98 -8.17
N ALA A 40 -11.96 -13.60 -8.93
CA ALA A 40 -11.92 -13.56 -10.39
C ALA A 40 -10.78 -12.69 -10.94
N VAL A 41 -10.43 -11.58 -10.26
CA VAL A 41 -9.29 -10.72 -10.65
C VAL A 41 -7.98 -11.52 -10.66
N TYR A 42 -7.75 -12.32 -9.62
CA TYR A 42 -6.55 -13.15 -9.51
C TYR A 42 -6.53 -14.31 -10.51
N LEU A 43 -7.72 -14.83 -10.87
CA LEU A 43 -7.85 -15.89 -11.87
C LEU A 43 -7.56 -15.38 -13.28
N VAL A 44 -8.10 -14.20 -13.64
CA VAL A 44 -7.89 -13.57 -14.94
C VAL A 44 -6.41 -13.22 -15.16
N LEU A 45 -5.71 -12.78 -14.11
CA LEU A 45 -4.30 -12.41 -14.17
C LEU A 45 -3.35 -13.57 -13.88
N LYS A 46 -3.86 -14.80 -13.74
CA LYS A 46 -3.02 -15.98 -13.48
C LYS A 46 -2.07 -16.20 -14.65
N GLY A 47 -0.77 -16.21 -14.34
CA GLY A 47 0.30 -16.43 -15.33
C GLY A 47 0.79 -15.15 -16.02
N TYR A 48 0.25 -13.99 -15.67
CA TYR A 48 0.73 -12.70 -16.14
C TYR A 48 1.56 -12.02 -15.06
N GLU A 49 2.61 -11.30 -15.47
CA GLU A 49 3.45 -10.56 -14.54
C GLU A 49 2.82 -9.20 -14.23
N VAL A 50 2.51 -8.98 -12.96
CA VAL A 50 2.00 -7.69 -12.45
C VAL A 50 3.05 -7.07 -11.56
N THR A 51 3.57 -5.92 -11.99
CA THR A 51 4.65 -5.19 -11.30
C THR A 51 4.16 -3.95 -10.58
N LYS A 52 2.97 -3.44 -10.93
CA LYS A 52 2.34 -2.28 -10.31
C LYS A 52 0.88 -2.59 -10.05
N VAL A 53 0.38 -2.20 -8.87
CA VAL A 53 -1.03 -2.37 -8.52
C VAL A 53 -1.55 -1.09 -7.87
N SER A 54 -2.70 -0.61 -8.31
CA SER A 54 -3.44 0.50 -7.71
C SER A 54 -4.85 0.05 -7.37
N ILE A 55 -5.27 0.25 -6.13
CA ILE A 55 -6.63 0.02 -5.62
C ILE A 55 -7.18 1.30 -4.96
N ARG A 56 -6.68 2.47 -5.39
CA ARG A 56 -6.97 3.78 -4.82
C ARG A 56 -8.46 4.12 -4.84
N ASN A 57 -8.93 4.91 -3.88
CA ASN A 57 -10.29 5.47 -3.84
C ASN A 57 -11.38 4.39 -3.93
N ASN A 58 -11.26 3.36 -3.10
CA ASN A 58 -12.28 2.33 -2.92
C ASN A 58 -12.76 2.36 -1.46
N SER A 59 -13.59 1.39 -1.05
CA SER A 59 -14.12 1.27 0.30
C SER A 59 -13.59 0.02 0.99
N LEU A 60 -12.32 -0.33 0.74
CA LEU A 60 -11.69 -1.52 1.31
C LEU A 60 -11.43 -1.30 2.80
N LYS A 61 -12.08 -2.10 3.64
CA LYS A 61 -11.85 -2.08 5.10
C LYS A 61 -10.70 -2.95 5.55
N ARG A 62 -10.33 -3.94 4.72
CA ARG A 62 -9.24 -4.89 4.98
C ARG A 62 -8.27 -4.90 3.82
N PHE A 63 -7.00 -5.09 4.15
CA PHE A 63 -5.96 -5.29 3.15
C PHE A 63 -6.22 -6.57 2.34
N PRO A 64 -6.09 -6.55 1.00
CA PRO A 64 -6.28 -7.73 0.15
C PRO A 64 -5.06 -8.67 0.18
N THR A 65 -4.91 -9.46 1.24
CA THR A 65 -3.73 -10.32 1.48
C THR A 65 -3.39 -11.25 0.31
N LYS A 66 -4.39 -11.72 -0.45
CA LYS A 66 -4.18 -12.57 -1.63
C LYS A 66 -3.33 -11.89 -2.73
N MET A 67 -3.29 -10.55 -2.79
CA MET A 67 -2.43 -9.84 -3.74
C MET A 67 -0.95 -10.11 -3.51
N ILE A 68 -0.56 -10.33 -2.25
CA ILE A 68 0.84 -10.61 -1.90
C ILE A 68 1.27 -11.95 -2.51
N GLU A 69 0.43 -12.97 -2.37
CA GLU A 69 0.70 -14.31 -2.86
C GLU A 69 0.58 -14.40 -4.40
N LYS A 70 -0.28 -13.59 -5.01
CA LYS A 70 -0.55 -13.64 -6.46
C LYS A 70 0.36 -12.74 -7.28
N PHE A 71 0.86 -11.65 -6.71
CA PHE A 71 1.73 -10.69 -7.39
C PHE A 71 3.03 -10.49 -6.62
N PRO A 72 3.87 -11.55 -6.46
CA PRO A 72 5.08 -11.48 -5.63
C PRO A 72 6.13 -10.50 -6.18
N ASN A 73 6.11 -10.24 -7.49
CA ASN A 73 7.05 -9.34 -8.18
C ASN A 73 6.57 -7.87 -8.18
N ALA A 74 5.52 -7.53 -7.45
CA ALA A 74 5.04 -6.16 -7.37
C ALA A 74 6.12 -5.24 -6.79
N THR A 75 6.34 -4.12 -7.48
CA THR A 75 7.32 -3.08 -7.13
C THR A 75 6.67 -1.78 -6.66
N ILE A 76 5.41 -1.55 -7.04
CA ILE A 76 4.63 -0.38 -6.62
C ILE A 76 3.24 -0.83 -6.20
N PHE A 77 2.81 -0.41 -5.02
CA PHE A 77 1.48 -0.66 -4.50
C PHE A 77 0.82 0.65 -4.03
N ASN A 78 -0.32 1.01 -4.61
CA ASN A 78 -1.11 2.16 -4.18
C ASN A 78 -2.47 1.70 -3.65
N MET A 79 -2.74 1.99 -2.38
CA MET A 79 -4.01 1.76 -1.70
C MET A 79 -4.59 3.01 -1.04
N GLU A 80 -4.17 4.18 -1.52
CA GLU A 80 -4.64 5.47 -1.02
C GLU A 80 -6.16 5.58 -1.01
N GLY A 81 -6.73 6.26 -0.02
CA GLY A 81 -8.15 6.62 -0.02
C GLY A 81 -9.05 5.39 0.12
N ASN A 82 -8.75 4.54 1.11
CA ASN A 82 -9.56 3.40 1.49
C ASN A 82 -9.87 3.49 3.01
N GLU A 83 -10.46 2.44 3.57
CA GLU A 83 -10.78 2.36 5.01
C GLU A 83 -9.94 1.28 5.71
N ILE A 84 -8.74 1.00 5.20
CA ILE A 84 -7.91 -0.11 5.69
C ILE A 84 -7.40 0.24 7.09
N ALA A 85 -7.72 -0.61 8.06
CA ALA A 85 -7.33 -0.43 9.46
C ALA A 85 -6.00 -1.11 9.83
N GLU A 86 -5.62 -2.15 9.09
CA GLU A 86 -4.45 -2.98 9.36
C GLU A 86 -3.77 -3.42 8.05
N ILE A 87 -2.43 -3.48 8.06
CA ILE A 87 -1.64 -4.14 7.01
C ILE A 87 -1.06 -5.43 7.64
N PRO A 88 -1.27 -6.60 7.02
CA PRO A 88 -0.87 -7.88 7.59
C PRO A 88 0.64 -8.07 7.59
N GLU A 89 1.18 -8.85 8.53
CA GLU A 89 2.63 -9.18 8.57
C GLU A 89 3.15 -9.79 7.28
N LYS A 90 2.32 -10.59 6.58
CA LYS A 90 2.63 -11.18 5.28
C LYS A 90 3.09 -10.17 4.23
N PHE A 91 2.82 -8.89 4.42
CA PHE A 91 3.21 -7.80 3.53
C PHE A 91 4.71 -7.81 3.22
N GLU A 92 5.55 -8.29 4.13
CA GLU A 92 7.00 -8.48 3.93
C GLU A 92 7.38 -9.42 2.78
N GLN A 93 6.47 -10.29 2.33
CA GLN A 93 6.72 -11.22 1.22
C GLN A 93 6.88 -10.52 -0.14
N TRP A 94 6.48 -9.24 -0.25
CA TRP A 94 6.79 -8.42 -1.41
C TRP A 94 8.26 -7.99 -1.41
N ALA A 95 9.13 -8.95 -1.73
CA ALA A 95 10.58 -8.79 -1.69
C ALA A 95 11.12 -7.76 -2.70
N SER A 96 10.36 -7.40 -3.73
CA SER A 96 10.77 -6.41 -4.75
C SER A 96 10.08 -5.05 -4.61
N MET A 97 9.33 -4.82 -3.52
CA MET A 97 8.59 -3.58 -3.33
C MET A 97 9.53 -2.38 -3.20
N LYS A 98 9.26 -1.34 -3.99
CA LYS A 98 10.01 -0.08 -4.03
C LYS A 98 9.17 1.11 -3.60
N GLY A 99 7.85 1.07 -3.82
CA GLY A 99 6.96 2.18 -3.48
C GLY A 99 5.63 1.71 -2.93
N ILE A 100 5.26 2.23 -1.76
CA ILE A 100 3.95 2.00 -1.16
C ILE A 100 3.30 3.34 -0.87
N ASN A 101 2.07 3.51 -1.35
CA ASN A 101 1.19 4.59 -0.94
C ASN A 101 -0.02 4.00 -0.23
N ALA A 102 -0.14 4.24 1.07
CA ALA A 102 -1.28 3.90 1.90
C ALA A 102 -1.91 5.14 2.55
N ALA A 103 -1.72 6.32 1.95
CA ALA A 103 -2.25 7.56 2.49
C ALA A 103 -3.78 7.55 2.57
N ASN A 104 -4.35 8.34 3.48
CA ASN A 104 -5.79 8.47 3.66
C ASN A 104 -6.48 7.11 3.88
N ASN A 105 -6.01 6.38 4.89
CA ASN A 105 -6.60 5.12 5.37
C ASN A 105 -6.94 5.25 6.87
N ARG A 106 -7.14 4.13 7.56
CA ARG A 106 -7.47 4.10 9.00
C ARG A 106 -6.42 3.32 9.80
N LEU A 107 -5.17 3.29 9.33
CA LEU A 107 -4.09 2.53 9.97
C LEU A 107 -3.82 3.11 11.35
N THR A 108 -3.92 2.29 12.39
CA THR A 108 -3.70 2.71 13.79
C THR A 108 -2.30 2.36 14.31
N VAL A 109 -1.67 1.37 13.68
CA VAL A 109 -0.37 0.82 14.05
C VAL A 109 0.52 0.80 12.81
N PHE A 110 1.79 1.16 12.99
CA PHE A 110 2.80 0.98 11.95
C PHE A 110 3.07 -0.52 11.74
N PRO A 111 2.96 -1.06 10.51
CA PRO A 111 3.04 -2.50 10.30
C PRO A 111 4.48 -3.02 10.35
N ASP A 112 4.70 -4.03 11.19
CA ASP A 112 6.01 -4.62 11.42
C ASP A 112 6.68 -5.19 10.14
N GLY A 113 5.86 -5.63 9.18
CA GLY A 113 6.34 -6.13 7.89
C GLY A 113 7.10 -5.09 7.06
N ILE A 114 6.82 -3.78 7.25
CA ILE A 114 7.57 -2.72 6.55
C ILE A 114 9.03 -2.71 6.97
N TYR A 115 9.35 -2.98 8.24
CA TYR A 115 10.74 -3.05 8.70
C TYR A 115 11.55 -4.10 7.94
N LYS A 116 10.93 -5.12 7.35
CA LYS A 116 11.63 -6.16 6.60
C LYS A 116 11.79 -5.85 5.10
N MET A 117 11.22 -4.76 4.61
CA MET A 117 11.25 -4.38 3.19
C MET A 117 12.53 -3.63 2.79
N LYS A 118 13.61 -4.38 2.56
CA LYS A 118 14.95 -3.84 2.27
C LYS A 118 15.05 -2.94 1.04
N TYR A 119 14.16 -3.10 0.06
CA TYR A 119 14.17 -2.37 -1.21
C TYR A 119 13.15 -1.22 -1.26
N LEU A 120 12.39 -1.01 -0.19
CA LEU A 120 11.40 0.05 -0.14
C LEU A 120 12.09 1.41 -0.17
N ALA A 121 11.80 2.20 -1.19
CA ALA A 121 12.38 3.53 -1.40
C ALA A 121 11.40 4.65 -1.05
N ILE A 122 10.10 4.44 -1.27
CA ILE A 122 9.06 5.43 -1.04
C ILE A 122 7.95 4.80 -0.18
N LEU A 123 7.63 5.45 0.93
CA LEU A 123 6.54 5.07 1.80
C LEU A 123 5.69 6.29 2.15
N ASP A 124 4.43 6.28 1.74
CA ASP A 124 3.45 7.27 2.17
C ASP A 124 2.38 6.62 3.05
N LEU A 125 2.32 7.06 4.31
CA LEU A 125 1.33 6.67 5.30
C LEU A 125 0.55 7.89 5.80
N SER A 126 0.57 9.02 5.08
CA SER A 126 -0.09 10.26 5.52
C SER A 126 -1.61 10.11 5.69
N GLY A 127 -2.22 10.93 6.54
CA GLY A 127 -3.67 10.91 6.77
C GLY A 127 -4.16 9.55 7.31
N ASN A 128 -3.43 8.98 8.26
CA ASN A 128 -3.81 7.77 8.98
C ASN A 128 -3.96 8.07 10.49
N LEU A 129 -4.09 7.04 11.32
CA LEU A 129 -4.26 7.12 12.77
C LEU A 129 -3.08 6.51 13.52
N ILE A 130 -1.89 6.49 12.90
CA ILE A 130 -0.69 5.89 13.47
C ILE A 130 -0.22 6.73 14.65
N THR A 131 -0.10 6.12 15.82
CA THR A 131 0.32 6.80 17.04
C THR A 131 1.79 6.55 17.40
N ASP A 132 2.34 5.42 16.95
CA ASP A 132 3.65 4.96 17.37
C ASP A 132 4.34 4.14 16.27
N LEU A 133 5.67 4.18 16.26
CA LEU A 133 6.56 3.36 15.44
C LEU A 133 7.99 3.42 16.00
N ASP A 134 8.75 2.35 15.79
CA ASP A 134 10.18 2.32 16.11
C ASP A 134 10.99 2.99 14.98
N ALA A 135 11.39 4.25 15.20
CA ALA A 135 12.12 5.05 14.23
C ALA A 135 13.54 4.51 13.98
N GLU A 136 14.21 4.01 15.01
CA GLU A 136 15.57 3.47 14.88
C GLU A 136 15.56 2.17 14.08
N ARG A 137 14.61 1.28 14.38
CA ARG A 137 14.39 0.06 13.59
C ARG A 137 14.02 0.40 12.16
N LEU A 138 13.22 1.44 11.92
CA LEU A 138 12.89 1.90 10.57
C LEU A 138 14.15 2.27 9.78
N TYR A 139 15.00 3.11 10.35
CA TYR A 139 16.19 3.60 9.66
C TYR A 139 17.27 2.53 9.48
N THR A 140 17.43 1.62 10.44
CA THR A 140 18.41 0.54 10.36
C THR A 140 17.98 -0.58 9.42
N SER A 141 16.66 -0.84 9.30
CA SER A 141 16.16 -1.96 8.51
C SER A 141 15.79 -1.56 7.07
N CYS A 142 15.17 -0.40 6.87
CA CYS A 142 14.75 0.11 5.57
C CYS A 142 15.84 0.98 4.92
N THR A 143 17.01 0.39 4.66
CA THR A 143 18.21 1.12 4.19
C THR A 143 18.06 1.77 2.81
N SER A 144 17.10 1.30 2.00
CA SER A 144 16.76 1.87 0.69
C SER A 144 15.80 3.05 0.77
N LEU A 145 15.22 3.35 1.94
CA LEU A 145 14.20 4.39 2.08
C LEU A 145 14.77 5.77 1.77
N VAL A 146 14.11 6.49 0.86
CA VAL A 146 14.46 7.85 0.42
C VAL A 146 13.33 8.82 0.73
N GLN A 147 12.08 8.36 0.78
CA GLN A 147 10.94 9.20 1.11
C GLN A 147 10.03 8.50 2.11
N LEU A 148 9.74 9.21 3.20
CA LEU A 148 8.80 8.79 4.23
C LEU A 148 7.84 9.94 4.53
N ASN A 149 6.56 9.73 4.25
CA ASN A 149 5.50 10.67 4.59
C ASN A 149 4.60 10.07 5.68
N LEU A 150 4.51 10.77 6.81
CA LEU A 150 3.69 10.43 7.97
C LEU A 150 2.79 11.60 8.39
N SER A 151 2.65 12.64 7.55
CA SER A 151 1.80 13.80 7.88
C SER A 151 0.37 13.41 8.20
N GLY A 152 -0.31 14.22 9.01
CA GLY A 152 -1.69 13.93 9.41
C GLY A 152 -1.88 12.62 10.18
N ASN A 153 -0.84 12.11 10.85
CA ASN A 153 -0.95 11.03 11.83
C ASN A 153 -0.80 11.58 13.26
N PRO A 154 -1.55 11.05 14.25
CA PRO A 154 -1.46 11.42 15.65
C PRO A 154 -0.24 10.80 16.35
N LEU A 155 0.96 10.94 15.75
CA LEU A 155 2.20 10.41 16.31
C LEU A 155 2.50 11.05 17.67
N LYS A 156 2.90 10.22 18.64
CA LYS A 156 3.43 10.70 19.92
C LYS A 156 4.62 11.63 19.70
N GLU A 157 4.74 12.66 20.52
CA GLU A 157 5.82 13.65 20.40
C GLU A 157 7.21 13.00 20.49
N GLU A 158 7.37 12.01 21.37
CA GLU A 158 8.60 11.21 21.51
C GLU A 158 9.01 10.56 20.18
N VAL A 159 8.06 9.99 19.46
CA VAL A 159 8.29 9.34 18.16
C VAL A 159 8.62 10.38 17.10
N ARG A 160 7.92 11.53 17.10
CA ARG A 160 8.23 12.64 16.19
C ARG A 160 9.67 13.11 16.40
N GLN A 161 10.12 13.26 17.65
CA GLN A 161 11.50 13.65 17.96
C GLN A 161 12.52 12.62 17.52
N LEU A 162 12.25 11.33 17.71
CA LEU A 162 13.13 10.26 17.22
C LEU A 162 13.23 10.27 15.68
N LEU A 163 12.12 10.50 14.98
CA LEU A 163 12.12 10.58 13.52
C LEU A 163 12.90 11.80 12.98
N THR A 164 12.91 12.94 13.68
CA THR A 164 13.67 14.12 13.22
C THR A 164 15.11 14.14 13.67
N SER A 165 15.41 13.74 14.90
CA SER A 165 16.71 13.97 15.55
C SER A 165 17.57 12.72 15.71
N SER A 166 17.08 11.52 15.37
CA SER A 166 17.88 10.29 15.50
C SER A 166 19.16 10.37 14.67
N PRO A 167 20.33 10.00 15.23
CA PRO A 167 21.59 9.93 14.50
C PRO A 167 21.58 8.84 13.41
N LEU A 168 20.64 7.90 13.48
CA LEU A 168 20.47 6.82 12.51
C LEU A 168 19.69 7.27 11.27
N LYS A 169 19.04 8.45 11.31
CA LYS A 169 18.28 8.99 10.18
C LYS A 169 19.20 9.17 8.95
N PRO A 170 18.90 8.50 7.82
CA PRO A 170 19.71 8.67 6.61
C PRO A 170 19.60 10.11 6.08
N ALA A 171 20.72 10.77 5.78
CA ALA A 171 20.72 12.15 5.28
C ALA A 171 19.93 12.34 3.97
N LYS A 172 19.80 11.27 3.16
CA LYS A 172 19.03 11.25 1.92
C LYS A 172 17.51 11.19 2.12
N ILE A 173 17.03 10.90 3.34
CA ILE A 173 15.61 10.67 3.56
C ILE A 173 14.84 11.99 3.61
N ILE A 174 13.86 12.12 2.73
CA ILE A 174 12.85 13.17 2.74
C ILE A 174 11.76 12.72 3.71
N LEU A 175 11.70 13.37 4.86
CA LEU A 175 10.73 13.10 5.91
C LEU A 175 9.67 14.21 5.95
N THR A 176 8.39 13.83 5.97
CA THR A 176 7.26 14.75 6.13
C THR A 176 6.40 14.31 7.31
N LEU A 177 6.18 15.21 8.28
CA LEU A 177 5.47 14.94 9.55
C LEU A 177 4.29 15.90 9.83
N ASP A 178 4.12 16.96 9.05
CA ASP A 178 3.13 18.01 9.28
C ASP A 178 1.96 17.90 8.30
#